data_AF-A0A1Y3BFL3-F1
#
_entry.id   AF-A0A1Y3BFL3-F1
#
_cell.length_a   1.000
_cell.length_b   1.000
_cell.length_c   1.000
_cell.angle_alpha   90.00
_cell.angle_beta   90.00
_cell.angle_gamma   90.00
#
_symmetry.space_group_name_H-M   'P 1'
#
loop_
_entity.id
_entity.type
_entity.pdbx_description
1 polymer ?
#
loop_
_entity_poly.entity_id
_entity_poly.type
_entity_poly.pdbx_seq_one_letter_code
_entity_poly.pdbx_strand_id
1 'polypeptide(L)'
;VHTYHYTPAINLLYGVRASIREIIDEDLSKVIERHQNAKHYLVKRIQNIGLKLLIQESNNLLAGITAVQIPDDIDGNSVIQSMYKEDDILIGGSLLGSDPNVPKFWRIGYLGVNADLKKIDQTIESLQKALQRQRYKIKAHL
;
A
#
# COMPACT_ATOMS: atom_id res chain seq x y z
N VAL A 1 -2.75 22.79 40.99
CA VAL A 1 -2.19 22.52 39.64
C VAL A 1 -3.20 21.65 38.92
N HIS A 2 -3.90 22.17 37.90
CA HIS A 2 -4.65 21.29 37.01
C HIS A 2 -3.63 20.60 36.11
N THR A 3 -3.43 19.30 36.31
CA THR A 3 -2.31 18.52 35.77
C THR A 3 -2.39 18.32 34.24
N TYR A 4 -3.54 18.58 33.61
CA TYR A 4 -3.75 18.54 32.17
C TYR A 4 -4.63 19.71 31.72
N HIS A 5 -4.31 20.30 30.56
CA HIS A 5 -4.99 21.49 30.01
C HIS A 5 -6.44 21.21 29.56
N TYR A 6 -6.73 19.99 29.08
CA TYR A 6 -8.06 19.53 28.67
C TYR A 6 -8.13 18.00 28.78
N THR A 7 -9.34 17.44 28.72
CA THR A 7 -9.57 15.98 28.75
C THR A 7 -8.86 15.31 27.56
N PRO A 8 -7.82 14.49 27.79
CA PRO A 8 -7.12 13.84 26.70
C PRO A 8 -7.89 12.63 26.16
N ALA A 9 -7.57 12.21 24.94
CA ALA A 9 -8.11 11.00 24.35
C ALA A 9 -7.48 9.75 24.99
N ILE A 10 -7.94 9.39 26.19
CA ILE A 10 -7.36 8.34 27.03
C ILE A 10 -7.13 7.02 26.28
N ASN A 11 -8.10 6.58 25.48
CA ASN A 11 -7.99 5.33 24.71
C ASN A 11 -6.86 5.39 23.67
N LEU A 12 -6.67 6.54 23.00
CA LEU A 12 -5.57 6.71 22.04
C LEU A 12 -4.21 6.75 22.73
N LEU A 13 -4.13 7.30 23.94
CA LEU A 13 -2.89 7.26 24.74
C LEU A 13 -2.50 5.83 25.11
N TYR A 14 -3.46 4.99 25.51
CA TYR A 14 -3.20 3.56 25.72
C TYR A 14 -2.79 2.84 24.44
N GLY A 15 -3.43 3.16 23.31
CA GLY A 15 -3.06 2.64 22.00
C GLY A 15 -1.61 2.98 21.62
N VAL A 16 -1.24 4.27 21.69
CA VAL A 16 0.13 4.72 21.39
C VAL A 16 1.14 4.08 22.34
N ARG A 17 0.84 3.98 23.64
CA ARG A 17 1.70 3.30 24.61
C ARG A 17 1.94 1.84 24.22
N ALA A 18 0.90 1.12 23.81
CA ALA A 18 1.02 -0.27 23.35
C ALA A 18 1.85 -0.37 22.08
N SER A 19 1.60 0.48 21.08
CA SER A 19 2.37 0.47 19.82
C SER A 19 3.85 0.80 20.02
N ILE A 20 4.18 1.74 20.92
CA ILE A 20 5.58 2.04 21.26
C ILE A 20 6.24 0.83 21.92
N ARG A 21 5.52 0.13 22.81
CA ARG A 21 6.02 -1.10 23.45
C ARG A 21 6.34 -2.17 22.40
N GLU A 22 5.44 -2.42 21.45
CA GLU A 22 5.68 -3.39 20.37
C GLU A 22 6.94 -3.06 19.56
N ILE A 23 7.16 -1.78 19.24
CA ILE A 23 8.37 -1.33 18.53
C ILE A 23 9.64 -1.58 19.36
N ILE A 24 9.59 -1.30 20.66
CA ILE A 24 10.73 -1.52 21.56
C ILE A 24 11.02 -3.02 21.72
N ASP A 25 9.98 -3.84 21.86
CA ASP A 25 10.09 -5.30 22.01
C ASP A 25 10.65 -5.95 20.72
N GLU A 26 10.30 -5.44 19.53
CA GLU A 26 10.86 -5.88 18.24
C GLU A 26 12.32 -5.40 18.03
N ASP A 27 12.71 -4.28 18.63
CA ASP A 27 13.85 -3.40 18.32
C ASP A 27 13.62 -2.47 17.10
N LEU A 28 13.90 -1.18 17.29
CA LEU A 28 13.67 -0.15 16.27
C LEU A 28 14.46 -0.39 14.97
N SER A 29 15.69 -0.90 15.08
CA SER A 29 16.51 -1.17 13.91
C SER A 29 15.90 -2.30 13.08
N LYS A 30 15.38 -3.34 13.73
CA LYS A 30 14.66 -4.43 13.05
C LYS A 30 13.35 -3.98 12.42
N VAL A 31 12.60 -3.10 13.08
CA VAL A 31 11.39 -2.50 12.49
C VAL A 31 11.74 -1.77 11.19
N ILE A 32 12.77 -0.93 11.21
CA ILE A 32 13.23 -0.20 10.02
C ILE A 32 13.69 -1.19 8.93
N GLU A 33 14.49 -2.19 9.29
CA GLU A 33 14.98 -3.22 8.37
C GLU A 33 13.83 -3.98 7.70
N ARG A 34 12.82 -4.40 8.46
CA ARG A 34 11.63 -5.11 7.94
C ARG A 34 10.87 -4.26 6.93
N HIS A 35 10.73 -2.96 7.15
CA HIS A 35 10.10 -2.06 6.18
C HIS A 35 10.96 -1.86 4.93
N GLN A 36 12.30 -1.80 5.05
CA GLN A 36 13.20 -1.76 3.91
C GLN A 36 13.12 -3.06 3.10
N ASN A 37 13.12 -4.21 3.75
CA ASN A 37 12.97 -5.51 3.10
C ASN A 37 11.63 -5.62 2.36
N ALA A 38 10.54 -5.20 3.01
CA ALA A 38 9.21 -5.09 2.40
C ALA A 38 9.20 -4.19 1.16
N LYS A 39 9.86 -3.02 1.21
CA LYS A 39 10.03 -2.11 0.05
C LYS A 39 10.68 -2.83 -1.12
N HIS A 40 11.88 -3.38 -0.91
CA HIS A 40 12.62 -4.05 -1.99
C HIS A 40 11.85 -5.23 -2.57
N TYR A 41 11.20 -6.00 -1.70
CA TYR A 41 10.40 -7.15 -2.11
C TYR A 41 9.18 -6.74 -2.94
N LEU A 42 8.40 -5.75 -2.48
CA LEU A 42 7.25 -5.25 -3.22
C LEU A 42 7.66 -4.70 -4.59
N VAL A 43 8.75 -3.92 -4.66
CA VAL A 43 9.28 -3.38 -5.92
C VAL A 43 9.58 -4.51 -6.91
N LYS A 44 10.31 -5.55 -6.47
CA LYS A 44 10.64 -6.71 -7.30
C LYS A 44 9.37 -7.42 -7.77
N ARG A 45 8.39 -7.62 -6.89
CA ARG A 45 7.11 -8.25 -7.22
C ARG A 45 6.32 -7.45 -8.27
N ILE A 46 6.24 -6.13 -8.13
CA ILE A 46 5.58 -5.23 -9.08
C ILE A 46 6.24 -5.29 -10.47
N GLN A 47 7.58 -5.25 -10.51
CA GLN A 47 8.33 -5.35 -11.76
C GLN A 47 8.14 -6.72 -12.43
N ASN A 48 8.13 -7.80 -11.65
CA ASN A 48 7.92 -9.17 -12.17
C ASN A 48 6.55 -9.36 -12.84
N ILE A 49 5.52 -8.63 -12.40
CA ILE A 49 4.18 -8.70 -13.00
C ILE A 49 4.02 -7.70 -14.16
N GLY A 50 5.10 -7.03 -14.58
CA GLY A 50 5.13 -6.12 -15.73
C GLY A 50 4.59 -4.73 -15.47
N LEU A 51 4.39 -4.33 -14.21
CA LEU A 51 3.96 -2.99 -13.84
C LEU A 51 5.16 -2.07 -13.57
N LYS A 52 4.95 -0.77 -13.75
CA LYS A 52 5.97 0.26 -13.52
C LYS A 52 5.71 1.03 -12.24
N LEU A 53 6.77 1.46 -11.58
CA LEU A 53 6.68 2.38 -10.44
C LEU A 53 6.52 3.82 -10.95
N LEU A 54 5.89 4.66 -10.15
CA LEU A 54 5.83 6.10 -10.46
C LEU A 54 7.21 6.74 -10.33
N ILE A 55 7.96 6.36 -9.28
CA ILE A 55 9.33 6.81 -9.02
C ILE A 55 10.27 5.73 -9.54
N GLN A 56 11.10 6.08 -10.53
CA GLN A 56 12.03 5.14 -11.17
C GLN A 56 13.36 5.02 -10.41
N GLU A 57 13.80 6.08 -9.75
CA GLU A 57 15.02 6.08 -8.95
C GLU A 57 14.79 5.35 -7.62
N SER A 58 15.44 4.21 -7.45
CA SER A 58 15.29 3.35 -6.26
C SER A 58 15.63 4.05 -4.95
N ASN A 59 16.58 5.00 -4.98
CA ASN A 59 17.01 5.77 -3.81
C ASN A 59 15.92 6.73 -3.30
N ASN A 60 14.98 7.14 -4.16
CA ASN A 60 13.89 8.05 -3.80
C ASN A 60 12.63 7.30 -3.34
N LEU A 61 12.66 5.96 -3.31
CA LEU A 61 11.54 5.15 -2.85
C LEU A 61 11.50 5.10 -1.31
N LEU A 62 10.37 5.56 -0.76
CA LEU A 62 10.07 5.48 0.65
C LEU A 62 9.79 4.03 1.08
N ALA A 63 10.32 3.64 2.24
CA ALA A 63 9.97 2.38 2.91
C ALA A 63 8.67 2.57 3.71
N GLY A 64 7.55 2.10 3.16
CA GLY A 64 6.25 2.09 3.81
C GLY A 64 5.06 2.25 2.85
N ILE A 65 5.28 2.90 1.71
CA ILE A 65 4.27 3.02 0.66
C ILE A 65 4.95 3.13 -0.70
N THR A 66 4.41 2.44 -1.70
CA THR A 66 4.95 2.45 -3.05
C THR A 66 3.87 2.85 -4.05
N ALA A 67 4.21 3.82 -4.90
CA ALA A 67 3.35 4.29 -5.98
C ALA A 67 3.58 3.47 -7.25
N VAL A 68 2.52 2.86 -7.77
CA VAL A 68 2.53 1.98 -8.94
C VAL A 68 1.72 2.62 -10.05
N GLN A 69 2.31 2.82 -11.22
CA GLN A 69 1.64 3.39 -12.38
C GLN A 69 0.49 2.49 -12.84
N ILE A 70 -0.64 3.12 -13.13
CA ILE A 70 -1.79 2.44 -13.72
C ILE A 70 -1.58 2.38 -15.24
N PRO A 71 -1.65 1.20 -15.87
CA PRO A 71 -1.62 1.10 -17.33
C PRO A 71 -2.78 1.87 -18.00
N ASP A 72 -2.57 2.43 -19.19
CA ASP A 72 -3.56 3.27 -19.87
C ASP A 72 -4.85 2.50 -20.23
N ASP A 73 -4.75 1.18 -20.44
CA ASP A 73 -5.88 0.28 -20.72
C ASP A 73 -6.70 -0.09 -19.49
N ILE A 74 -6.31 0.38 -18.30
CA ILE A 74 -6.86 -0.05 -17.02
C ILE A 74 -7.57 1.11 -16.32
N ASP A 75 -8.85 0.90 -15.99
CA ASP A 75 -9.55 1.71 -14.99
C ASP A 75 -9.08 1.29 -13.58
N GLY A 76 -8.26 2.15 -12.98
CA GLY A 76 -7.67 1.92 -11.67
C GLY A 76 -8.66 1.77 -10.52
N ASN A 77 -9.82 2.44 -10.59
CA ASN A 77 -10.83 2.35 -9.52
C ASN A 77 -11.54 1.00 -9.55
N SER A 78 -11.82 0.47 -10.75
CA SER A 78 -12.39 -0.87 -10.91
C SER A 78 -11.47 -1.96 -10.37
N VAL A 79 -10.16 -1.82 -10.52
CA VAL A 79 -9.17 -2.74 -9.91
C VAL A 79 -9.26 -2.72 -8.38
N ILE A 80 -9.27 -1.53 -7.77
CA ILE A 80 -9.39 -1.39 -6.31
C ILE A 80 -10.68 -2.04 -5.81
N GLN A 81 -11.80 -1.78 -6.48
CA GLN A 81 -13.10 -2.35 -6.11
C GLN A 81 -13.13 -3.88 -6.27
N SER A 82 -12.48 -4.41 -7.31
CA SER A 82 -12.35 -5.85 -7.53
C SER A 82 -11.53 -6.52 -6.42
N MET A 83 -10.37 -5.95 -6.06
CA MET A 83 -9.54 -6.48 -4.97
C MET A 83 -10.28 -6.47 -3.63
N TYR A 84 -11.00 -5.38 -3.34
CA TYR A 84 -11.77 -5.26 -2.09
C TYR A 84 -12.92 -6.28 -2.04
N LYS A 85 -13.71 -6.41 -3.11
CA LYS A 85 -14.89 -7.30 -3.11
C LYS A 85 -14.54 -8.79 -3.12
N GLU A 86 -13.48 -9.16 -3.82
CA GLU A 86 -13.16 -10.57 -4.07
C GLU A 86 -12.13 -11.13 -3.09
N ASP A 87 -11.22 -10.29 -2.59
CA ASP A 87 -10.08 -10.73 -1.77
C ASP A 87 -9.99 -9.98 -0.42
N ASP A 88 -10.90 -9.04 -0.12
CA ASP A 88 -10.89 -8.17 1.09
C ASP A 88 -9.57 -7.36 1.25
N ILE A 89 -8.96 -6.97 0.12
CA ILE A 89 -7.73 -6.19 0.09
C ILE A 89 -8.00 -4.79 -0.47
N LEU A 90 -7.65 -3.78 0.32
CA LEU A 90 -7.78 -2.37 -0.08
C LEU A 90 -6.41 -1.74 -0.33
N ILE A 91 -6.20 -1.21 -1.53
CA ILE A 91 -5.09 -0.32 -1.88
C ILE A 91 -5.60 1.10 -2.13
N GLY A 92 -4.72 2.09 -2.00
CA GLY A 92 -5.10 3.49 -2.20
C GLY A 92 -5.09 3.90 -3.68
N GLY A 93 -6.07 4.71 -4.09
CA GLY A 93 -5.97 5.48 -5.34
C GLY A 93 -5.05 6.71 -5.20
N SER A 94 -4.83 7.42 -6.31
CA SER A 94 -4.15 8.72 -6.29
C SER A 94 -4.94 9.74 -5.45
N LEU A 95 -4.24 10.61 -4.72
CA LEU A 95 -4.86 11.55 -3.79
C LEU A 95 -5.59 12.71 -4.47
N LEU A 96 -5.23 13.02 -5.73
CA LEU A 96 -5.76 14.15 -6.49
C LEU A 96 -6.76 13.73 -7.58
N GLY A 97 -7.21 12.46 -7.54
CA GLY A 97 -8.41 11.90 -8.18
C GLY A 97 -8.74 12.34 -9.61
N SER A 98 -9.21 13.58 -9.75
CA SER A 98 -9.82 14.16 -10.93
C SER A 98 -8.93 15.14 -11.69
N ASP A 99 -7.75 15.50 -11.17
CA ASP A 99 -6.85 16.43 -11.85
C ASP A 99 -6.22 15.74 -13.07
N PRO A 100 -6.53 16.19 -14.31
CA PRO A 100 -5.98 15.59 -15.53
C PRO A 100 -4.45 15.75 -15.63
N ASN A 101 -3.84 16.63 -14.85
CA ASN A 101 -2.39 16.83 -14.82
C ASN A 101 -1.67 15.85 -13.86
N VAL A 102 -2.42 15.08 -13.07
CA VAL A 102 -1.84 14.14 -12.11
C VAL A 102 -1.76 12.75 -12.73
N PRO A 103 -0.58 12.12 -12.75
CA PRO A 103 -0.43 10.75 -13.23
C PRO A 103 -1.38 9.79 -12.50
N LYS A 104 -1.91 8.81 -13.23
CA LYS A 104 -2.72 7.74 -12.62
C LYS A 104 -1.80 6.70 -11.99
N PHE A 105 -1.88 6.55 -10.67
CA PHE A 105 -1.15 5.54 -9.92
C PHE A 105 -1.96 5.00 -8.75
N TRP A 106 -1.69 3.75 -8.37
CA TRP A 106 -2.09 3.18 -7.10
C TRP A 106 -1.03 3.42 -6.04
N ARG A 107 -1.45 3.41 -4.78
CA ARG A 107 -0.59 3.45 -3.60
C ARG A 107 -0.76 2.15 -2.82
N ILE A 108 0.31 1.35 -2.76
CA ILE A 108 0.35 0.11 -1.99
C ILE A 108 1.11 0.39 -0.70
N GLY A 109 0.39 0.40 0.41
CA GLY A 109 0.94 0.65 1.75
C GLY A 109 1.31 -0.65 2.45
N TYR A 110 2.48 -0.66 3.08
CA TYR A 110 3.03 -1.79 3.84
C TYR A 110 3.67 -1.30 5.14
N LEU A 111 2.96 -0.45 5.89
CA LEU A 111 3.41 0.04 7.20
C LEU A 111 2.93 -0.85 8.34
N GLY A 112 3.69 -0.85 9.44
CA GLY A 112 3.34 -1.54 10.68
C GLY A 112 3.15 -3.04 10.46
N VAL A 113 1.98 -3.57 10.81
CA VAL A 113 1.65 -4.98 10.62
C VAL A 113 1.60 -5.43 9.15
N ASN A 114 1.55 -4.49 8.20
CA ASN A 114 1.53 -4.79 6.76
C ASN A 114 2.91 -4.81 6.10
N ALA A 115 3.98 -4.45 6.83
CA ALA A 115 5.36 -4.73 6.42
C ALA A 115 5.67 -6.23 6.60
N ASP A 116 5.00 -7.07 5.83
CA ASP A 116 5.08 -8.52 5.89
C ASP A 116 5.07 -9.08 4.46
N LEU A 117 6.01 -9.98 4.15
CA LEU A 117 6.21 -10.48 2.78
C LEU A 117 5.03 -11.31 2.29
N LYS A 118 4.37 -12.07 3.18
CA LYS A 118 3.20 -12.88 2.83
C LYS A 118 2.00 -11.98 2.48
N LYS A 119 1.80 -10.89 3.23
CA LYS A 119 0.75 -9.90 2.90
C LYS A 119 1.04 -9.19 1.58
N ILE A 120 2.31 -8.90 1.29
CA ILE A 120 2.71 -8.38 -0.02
C ILE A 120 2.36 -9.37 -1.13
N ASP A 121 2.66 -10.66 -0.96
CA ASP A 121 2.34 -11.69 -1.95
C ASP A 121 0.84 -11.78 -2.22
N GLN A 122 0.02 -11.83 -1.15
CA GLN A 122 -1.44 -11.82 -1.25
C GLN A 122 -1.96 -10.59 -2.00
N THR A 123 -1.39 -9.42 -1.71
CA THR A 123 -1.75 -8.15 -2.37
C THR A 123 -1.43 -8.19 -3.86
N ILE A 124 -0.25 -8.70 -4.22
CA ILE A 124 0.20 -8.81 -5.61
C ILE A 124 -0.63 -9.83 -6.38
N GLU A 125 -0.95 -10.97 -5.77
CA GLU A 125 -1.81 -11.99 -6.38
C GLU A 125 -3.22 -11.45 -6.63
N SER A 126 -3.82 -10.76 -5.65
CA SER A 126 -5.11 -10.11 -5.81
C SER A 126 -5.09 -9.04 -6.92
N LEU A 127 -4.02 -8.23 -6.98
CA LEU A 127 -3.82 -7.25 -8.04
C LEU A 127 -3.75 -7.91 -9.42
N GLN A 128 -2.99 -9.00 -9.57
CA GLN A 128 -2.91 -9.74 -10.84
C GLN A 128 -4.27 -10.31 -11.26
N LYS A 129 -5.02 -10.92 -10.34
CA LYS A 129 -6.38 -11.42 -10.60
C LYS A 129 -7.32 -10.29 -11.03
N ALA A 130 -7.27 -9.16 -10.34
CA ALA A 130 -8.09 -8.00 -10.67
C ALA A 130 -7.78 -7.43 -12.07
N LEU A 131 -6.50 -7.31 -12.42
CA LEU A 131 -6.05 -6.90 -13.76
C LEU A 131 -6.53 -7.87 -14.85
N GLN A 132 -6.43 -9.19 -14.61
CA GLN A 132 -6.91 -10.20 -15.55
C GLN A 132 -8.42 -10.11 -15.78
N ARG A 133 -9.22 -10.00 -14.71
CA ARG A 133 -10.68 -9.85 -14.79
C ARG A 133 -11.07 -8.62 -15.61
N GLN A 134 -10.37 -7.50 -15.43
CA GLN A 134 -10.65 -6.28 -16.17
C GLN A 134 -10.31 -6.40 -17.65
N ARG A 135 -9.13 -6.94 -17.98
CA ARG A 135 -8.73 -7.18 -19.38
C ARG A 135 -9.66 -8.17 -20.09
N TYR A 136 -10.17 -9.17 -19.38
CA TYR A 136 -11.18 -10.08 -19.93
C TYR A 136 -12.49 -9.34 -20.24
N LYS A 137 -12.96 -8.47 -19.34
CA LYS A 137 -14.16 -7.64 -19.59
C LYS A 137 -13.99 -6.74 -20.82
N ILE A 138 -12.82 -6.12 -20.99
CA ILE A 138 -12.51 -5.28 -22.16
C ILE A 138 -12.60 -6.11 -23.45
N LYS A 139 -11.97 -7.30 -23.48
CA LYS A 139 -12.03 -8.19 -24.64
C LYS A 139 -13.43 -8.70 -24.96
N ALA A 140 -14.28 -8.91 -23.97
CA ALA A 140 -15.64 -9.43 -24.15
C ALA A 140 -16.63 -8.37 -24.67
N HIS A 141 -16.28 -7.09 -24.63
CA HIS A 141 -17.12 -5.97 -25.12
C HIS A 141 -16.64 -5.40 -26.46
N LEU A 142 -15.58 -5.99 -27.05
CA LEU A 142 -15.10 -5.75 -28.40
C LEU A 142 -15.65 -6.84 -29.32
#